data_AF-A0A7W5FHV3-F1
#
_entry.id   AF-A0A7W5FHV3-F1
#
_cell.length_a   1.000
_cell.length_b   1.000
_cell.length_c   1.000
_cell.angle_alpha   90.00
_cell.angle_beta   90.00
_cell.angle_gamma   90.00
#
_symmetry.space_group_name_H-M   'P 1'
#
loop_
_entity.id
_entity.type
_entity.pdbx_description
1 polymer ?
#
loop_
_entity_poly.entity_id
_entity_poly.type
_entity_poly.pdbx_seq_one_letter_code
_entity_poly.pdbx_strand_id
1 'polypeptide(L)'
;MSNWTASRLPKVRDGLQRLLADPGSALRASLARSGRDDTAAQLDHVARSLGVADLYWVAPEMAALSVGAAETIPQVRWTDADRPSTHGLLVFDGGIGTLDYENVPIPVDAVSWGPHPQGLLVSYYVARGRLEDQLAERGARIDTTAVPPLVPIAGQSLAVDDNWQDPGELPDRDRTVLTTLAAAWALMQQPTVIDRVPVEVERKIRAAYGRAGRGDPEVTLVELRRQYRLSGQPPLDPDQPGRHYKHRWIVRGHWRDQAYGPQRSLRRPTWIASHVKGPEGADSLETATVNVWRR
;
A
#
# COMPACT_ATOMS: atom_id res chain seq x y z
N MET A 1 -19.35 -6.55 -0.50
CA MET A 1 -18.07 -6.89 0.19
C MET A 1 -17.49 -8.22 -0.29
N SER A 2 -16.46 -8.22 -1.14
CA SER A 2 -15.77 -9.47 -1.51
C SER A 2 -14.90 -9.95 -0.34
N ASN A 3 -15.32 -11.05 0.29
CA ASN A 3 -14.72 -11.73 1.45
C ASN A 3 -13.43 -12.50 1.10
N TRP A 4 -12.30 -11.81 1.01
CA TRP A 4 -11.00 -12.49 0.99
C TRP A 4 -10.09 -11.88 2.06
N THR A 5 -9.41 -12.78 2.78
CA THR A 5 -8.55 -12.51 3.93
C THR A 5 -7.10 -12.57 3.51
N ALA A 6 -6.19 -12.07 4.35
CA ALA A 6 -4.74 -12.21 4.15
C ALA A 6 -4.34 -13.67 3.84
N SER A 7 -4.92 -14.65 4.52
CA SER A 7 -4.66 -16.08 4.32
C SER A 7 -5.08 -16.64 2.95
N ARG A 8 -5.87 -15.89 2.17
CA ARG A 8 -6.32 -16.25 0.81
C ARG A 8 -5.62 -15.48 -0.30
N LEU A 9 -4.80 -14.49 0.04
CA LEU A 9 -4.11 -13.63 -0.92
C LEU A 9 -3.35 -14.41 -2.02
N PRO A 10 -2.65 -15.55 -1.75
CA PRO A 10 -1.96 -16.30 -2.79
C PRO A 10 -2.91 -16.82 -3.87
N LYS A 11 -4.09 -17.30 -3.47
CA LYS A 11 -5.12 -17.76 -4.41
C LYS A 11 -5.66 -16.62 -5.26
N VAL A 12 -5.81 -15.43 -4.69
CA VAL A 12 -6.27 -14.24 -5.42
C VAL A 12 -5.23 -13.78 -6.42
N ARG A 13 -3.96 -13.69 -6.02
CA ARG A 13 -2.82 -13.45 -6.91
C ARG A 13 -2.80 -14.44 -8.06
N ASP A 14 -2.89 -15.74 -7.78
CA ASP A 14 -2.85 -16.79 -8.81
C ASP A 14 -4.04 -16.71 -9.77
N GLY A 15 -5.21 -16.33 -9.25
CA GLY A 15 -6.42 -16.07 -10.02
C GLY A 15 -6.22 -14.99 -11.07
N LEU A 16 -5.76 -13.82 -10.61
CA LEU A 16 -5.45 -12.67 -11.44
C LEU A 16 -4.34 -12.98 -12.45
N GLN A 17 -3.22 -13.55 -11.98
CA GLN A 17 -2.06 -13.89 -12.79
C GLN A 17 -2.43 -14.83 -13.96
N ARG A 18 -3.26 -15.85 -13.70
CA ARG A 18 -3.73 -16.77 -14.76
C ARG A 18 -4.58 -16.07 -15.82
N LEU A 19 -5.52 -15.22 -15.40
CA LEU A 19 -6.38 -14.50 -16.35
C LEU A 19 -5.59 -13.47 -17.15
N LEU A 20 -4.61 -12.80 -16.53
CA LEU A 20 -3.71 -11.90 -17.26
C LEU A 20 -2.76 -12.66 -18.20
N ALA A 21 -2.29 -13.86 -17.82
CA ALA A 21 -1.38 -14.64 -18.66
C ALA A 21 -2.06 -15.33 -19.86
N ASP A 22 -3.38 -15.54 -19.81
CA ASP A 22 -4.16 -16.18 -20.88
C ASP A 22 -4.63 -15.14 -21.91
N PRO A 23 -4.08 -15.11 -23.15
CA PRO A 23 -4.48 -14.19 -24.21
C PRO A 23 -5.97 -14.26 -24.58
N GLY A 24 -6.59 -15.43 -24.38
CA GLY A 24 -8.00 -15.68 -24.67
C GLY A 24 -8.95 -15.30 -23.53
N SER A 25 -8.44 -14.80 -22.41
CA SER A 25 -9.29 -14.51 -21.26
C SER A 25 -10.24 -13.34 -21.51
N ALA A 26 -11.46 -13.46 -20.98
CA ALA A 26 -12.45 -12.38 -21.03
C ALA A 26 -11.93 -11.09 -20.38
N LEU A 27 -11.06 -11.21 -19.36
CA LEU A 27 -10.39 -10.08 -18.74
C LEU A 27 -9.54 -9.31 -19.75
N ARG A 28 -8.61 -9.97 -20.45
CA ARG A 28 -7.75 -9.30 -21.45
C ARG A 28 -8.57 -8.70 -22.59
N ALA A 29 -9.57 -9.43 -23.06
CA ALA A 29 -10.48 -8.91 -24.08
C ALA A 29 -11.21 -7.64 -23.60
N SER A 30 -11.58 -7.57 -22.32
CA SER A 30 -12.19 -6.36 -21.74
C SER A 30 -11.20 -5.21 -21.62
N LEU A 31 -9.96 -5.46 -21.18
CA LEU A 31 -8.92 -4.44 -21.07
C LEU A 31 -8.58 -3.82 -22.43
N ALA A 32 -8.46 -4.66 -23.46
CA ALA A 32 -8.21 -4.23 -24.83
C ALA A 32 -9.35 -3.37 -25.41
N ARG A 33 -10.61 -3.72 -25.10
CA ARG A 33 -11.78 -2.92 -25.55
C ARG A 33 -11.91 -1.57 -24.84
N SER A 34 -11.43 -1.47 -23.60
CA SER A 34 -11.50 -0.21 -22.84
C SER A 34 -10.51 0.85 -23.32
N GLY A 35 -9.74 0.61 -24.40
CA GLY A 35 -8.77 1.58 -24.90
C GLY A 35 -7.65 1.90 -23.92
N ARG A 36 -7.45 1.04 -22.89
CA ARG A 36 -6.33 1.19 -21.95
C ARG A 36 -5.05 1.01 -22.75
N ASP A 37 -4.09 1.91 -22.58
CA ASP A 37 -2.74 1.83 -23.17
C ASP A 37 -1.92 0.60 -22.69
N ASP A 38 -2.55 -0.32 -21.96
CA ASP A 38 -1.99 -1.62 -21.59
C ASP A 38 -1.79 -2.47 -22.85
N THR A 39 -0.63 -2.31 -23.48
CA THR A 39 -0.21 -3.20 -24.57
C THR A 39 -0.25 -4.65 -24.09
N ALA A 40 -0.50 -5.61 -24.99
CA ALA A 40 -0.48 -7.03 -24.66
C ALA A 40 0.82 -7.44 -23.92
N ALA A 41 1.94 -6.81 -24.28
CA ALA A 41 3.24 -6.98 -23.63
C ALA A 41 3.28 -6.48 -22.17
N GLN A 42 2.61 -5.36 -21.88
CA GLN A 42 2.47 -4.84 -20.52
C GLN A 42 1.64 -5.79 -19.64
N LEU A 43 0.53 -6.32 -20.15
CA LEU A 43 -0.27 -7.30 -19.41
C LEU A 43 0.51 -8.60 -19.13
N ASP A 44 1.30 -9.06 -20.10
CA ASP A 44 2.18 -10.22 -19.91
C ASP A 44 3.27 -9.92 -18.87
N HIS A 45 3.78 -8.69 -18.86
CA HIS A 45 4.74 -8.24 -17.87
C HIS A 45 4.15 -8.24 -16.47
N VAL A 46 2.96 -7.68 -16.27
CA VAL A 46 2.24 -7.72 -14.99
C VAL A 46 1.99 -9.15 -14.56
N ALA A 47 1.55 -10.03 -15.47
CA ALA A 47 1.31 -11.45 -15.15
C ALA A 47 2.58 -12.16 -14.66
N ARG A 48 3.73 -11.92 -15.30
CA ARG A 48 5.02 -12.46 -14.87
C ARG A 48 5.45 -11.90 -13.51
N SER A 49 5.34 -10.58 -13.32
CA SER A 49 5.66 -9.92 -12.05
C SER A 49 4.85 -10.49 -10.89
N LEU A 50 3.53 -10.63 -11.05
CA LEU A 50 2.65 -11.24 -10.05
C LEU A 50 3.06 -12.68 -9.70
N GLY A 51 3.52 -13.46 -10.68
CA GLY A 51 3.94 -14.85 -10.49
C GLY A 51 5.08 -15.03 -9.49
N VAL A 52 5.91 -14.01 -9.30
CA VAL A 52 7.06 -14.00 -8.38
C VAL A 52 6.94 -12.93 -7.29
N ALA A 53 5.79 -12.27 -7.19
CA ALA A 53 5.58 -11.19 -6.23
C ALA A 53 5.50 -11.68 -4.79
N ASP A 54 6.20 -10.97 -3.91
CA ASP A 54 5.99 -11.04 -2.46
C ASP A 54 4.63 -10.44 -2.11
N LEU A 55 3.93 -11.09 -1.17
CA LEU A 55 2.54 -10.78 -0.87
C LEU A 55 2.42 -10.04 0.47
N TYR A 56 1.86 -8.84 0.42
CA TYR A 56 1.65 -7.99 1.60
C TYR A 56 0.16 -7.72 1.81
N TRP A 57 -0.32 -7.93 3.03
CA TRP A 57 -1.64 -7.52 3.46
C TRP A 57 -1.50 -6.40 4.48
N VAL A 58 -1.96 -5.20 4.14
CA VAL A 58 -1.91 -4.04 5.02
C VAL A 58 -3.20 -3.95 5.83
N ALA A 59 -3.06 -4.01 7.16
CA ALA A 59 -4.20 -3.87 8.07
C ALA A 59 -4.85 -2.47 7.96
N PRO A 60 -6.15 -2.32 8.29
CA PRO A 60 -6.89 -1.07 8.05
C PRO A 60 -6.26 0.18 8.67
N GLU A 61 -5.74 0.07 9.90
CA GLU A 61 -5.11 1.21 10.58
C GLU A 61 -3.79 1.63 9.91
N MET A 62 -3.04 0.65 9.40
CA MET A 62 -1.80 0.91 8.66
C MET A 62 -2.10 1.50 7.28
N ALA A 63 -3.18 1.07 6.62
CA ALA A 63 -3.66 1.67 5.38
C ALA A 63 -4.05 3.14 5.61
N ALA A 64 -4.85 3.42 6.65
CA ALA A 64 -5.24 4.77 7.01
C ALA A 64 -4.04 5.66 7.38
N LEU A 65 -3.05 5.12 8.10
CA LEU A 65 -1.81 5.85 8.38
C LEU A 65 -1.06 6.18 7.09
N SER A 66 -0.98 5.24 6.15
CA SER A 66 -0.26 5.43 4.89
C SER A 66 -0.91 6.57 4.08
N VAL A 67 -2.24 6.61 4.01
CA VAL A 67 -3.00 7.70 3.37
C VAL A 67 -2.74 9.04 4.07
N GLY A 68 -2.86 9.10 5.39
CA GLY A 68 -2.64 10.35 6.13
C GLY A 68 -1.19 10.84 6.06
N ALA A 69 -0.21 9.93 6.04
CA ALA A 69 1.19 10.27 5.86
C ALA A 69 1.48 10.78 4.44
N ALA A 70 0.77 10.24 3.43
CA ALA A 70 0.91 10.65 2.04
C ALA A 70 0.51 12.11 1.79
N GLU A 71 -0.44 12.66 2.56
CA GLU A 71 -0.89 14.05 2.44
C GLU A 71 0.22 15.08 2.69
N THR A 72 1.24 14.69 3.46
CA THR A 72 2.32 15.59 3.91
C THR A 72 3.70 15.09 3.53
N ILE A 73 3.79 14.05 2.68
CA ILE A 73 5.08 13.51 2.25
C ILE A 73 5.84 14.59 1.47
N PRO A 74 7.09 14.94 1.85
CA PRO A 74 7.77 16.08 1.23
C PRO A 74 8.33 15.74 -0.14
N GLN A 75 8.82 14.51 -0.32
CA GLN A 75 9.46 14.02 -1.54
C GLN A 75 9.25 12.51 -1.68
N VAL A 76 9.24 12.04 -2.91
CA VAL A 76 9.15 10.61 -3.26
C VAL A 76 10.34 10.16 -4.08
N ARG A 77 10.64 8.86 -4.04
CA ARG A 77 11.69 8.21 -4.82
C ARG A 77 11.35 6.73 -5.01
N TRP A 78 11.82 6.15 -6.12
CA TRP A 78 11.37 4.83 -6.61
C TRP A 78 12.52 3.83 -6.78
N THR A 79 13.60 3.95 -6.01
CA THR A 79 14.76 3.05 -6.11
C THR A 79 14.46 1.66 -5.58
N ASP A 80 15.35 0.72 -5.90
CA ASP A 80 15.31 -0.65 -5.36
C ASP A 80 15.34 -0.69 -3.82
N ALA A 81 16.03 0.26 -3.19
CA ALA A 81 16.13 0.35 -1.74
C ALA A 81 14.87 0.94 -1.08
N ASP A 82 14.01 1.64 -1.83
CA ASP A 82 12.81 2.26 -1.28
C ASP A 82 11.66 1.23 -1.13
N ARG A 83 11.65 0.18 -1.96
CA ARG A 83 10.61 -0.85 -1.96
C ARG A 83 10.92 -2.03 -1.01
N PRO A 84 9.90 -2.69 -0.42
CA PRO A 84 10.11 -3.80 0.50
C PRO A 84 10.54 -5.11 -0.20
N SER A 85 10.32 -5.22 -1.51
CA SER A 85 10.75 -6.31 -2.38
C SER A 85 10.89 -5.87 -3.83
N THR A 86 11.60 -6.64 -4.66
CA THR A 86 11.75 -6.36 -6.10
C THR A 86 10.42 -6.47 -6.85
N HIS A 87 9.64 -7.52 -6.58
CA HIS A 87 8.30 -7.72 -7.10
C HIS A 87 7.36 -7.84 -5.91
N GLY A 88 6.24 -7.12 -5.93
CA GLY A 88 5.31 -7.19 -4.82
C GLY A 88 3.88 -6.94 -5.23
N LEU A 89 2.97 -7.52 -4.46
CA LEU A 89 1.53 -7.22 -4.46
C LEU A 89 1.15 -6.86 -3.04
N LEU A 90 0.68 -5.63 -2.87
CA LEU A 90 0.26 -5.08 -1.59
C LEU A 90 -1.22 -4.75 -1.64
N VAL A 91 -1.99 -5.38 -0.76
CA VAL A 91 -3.44 -5.18 -0.61
C VAL A 91 -3.69 -4.34 0.64
N PHE A 92 -4.44 -3.25 0.48
CA PHE A 92 -4.87 -2.40 1.58
C PHE A 92 -6.27 -2.81 2.04
N ASP A 93 -6.36 -3.35 3.24
CA ASP A 93 -7.66 -3.66 3.84
C ASP A 93 -8.42 -2.35 4.11
N GLY A 94 -9.55 -2.17 3.41
CA GLY A 94 -10.31 -0.92 3.41
C GLY A 94 -10.01 0.04 2.24
N GLY A 95 -8.92 -0.20 1.49
CA GLY A 95 -8.49 0.63 0.36
C GLY A 95 -7.76 1.92 0.76
N ILE A 96 -7.26 2.66 -0.24
CA ILE A 96 -6.40 3.86 -0.06
C ILE A 96 -6.92 5.12 -0.77
N GLY A 97 -8.24 5.18 -0.97
CA GLY A 97 -8.89 6.28 -1.69
C GLY A 97 -9.23 5.91 -3.12
N THR A 98 -9.38 6.93 -3.97
CA THR A 98 -9.87 6.78 -5.35
C THR A 98 -8.89 7.36 -6.36
N LEU A 99 -8.76 6.67 -7.48
CA LEU A 99 -8.14 7.18 -8.69
C LEU A 99 -9.24 7.76 -9.60
N ASP A 100 -9.05 8.98 -10.09
CA ASP A 100 -9.98 9.56 -11.05
C ASP A 100 -9.66 9.02 -12.45
N TYR A 101 -10.58 8.23 -13.00
CA TYR A 101 -10.47 7.68 -14.35
C TYR A 101 -11.65 8.15 -15.18
N GLU A 102 -11.40 8.99 -16.19
CA GLU A 102 -12.45 9.54 -17.06
C GLU A 102 -13.60 10.25 -16.29
N ASN A 103 -13.28 10.98 -15.22
CA ASN A 103 -14.23 11.62 -14.29
C ASN A 103 -15.05 10.63 -13.44
N VAL A 104 -14.61 9.38 -13.37
CA VAL A 104 -15.18 8.35 -12.50
C VAL A 104 -14.20 8.03 -11.39
N PRO A 105 -14.55 8.29 -10.11
CA PRO A 105 -13.69 7.93 -9.00
C PRO A 105 -13.73 6.41 -8.80
N ILE A 106 -12.60 5.75 -9.06
CA ILE A 106 -12.44 4.30 -8.90
C ILE A 106 -11.65 4.03 -7.62
N PRO A 107 -12.21 3.30 -6.64
CA PRO A 107 -11.48 2.95 -5.42
C PRO A 107 -10.27 2.05 -5.73
N VAL A 108 -9.17 2.28 -5.02
CA VAL A 108 -7.95 1.47 -5.13
C VAL A 108 -7.78 0.64 -3.86
N ASP A 109 -7.76 -0.67 -4.02
CA ASP A 109 -7.67 -1.65 -2.93
C ASP A 109 -6.33 -2.39 -2.91
N ALA A 110 -5.62 -2.44 -4.05
CA ALA A 110 -4.31 -3.06 -4.10
C ALA A 110 -3.41 -2.41 -5.14
N VAL A 111 -2.10 -2.56 -4.94
CA VAL A 111 -1.07 -2.11 -5.85
C VAL A 111 -0.04 -3.23 -6.02
N SER A 112 0.39 -3.49 -7.24
CA SER A 112 1.56 -4.33 -7.51
C SER A 112 2.67 -3.54 -8.18
N TRP A 113 3.90 -3.99 -8.00
CA TRP A 113 5.05 -3.40 -8.68
C TRP A 113 6.02 -4.48 -9.16
N GLY A 114 6.81 -4.13 -10.18
CA GLY A 114 7.93 -4.95 -10.64
C GLY A 114 8.84 -4.19 -11.63
N PRO A 115 10.10 -4.62 -11.81
CA PRO A 115 11.02 -4.03 -12.78
C PRO A 115 10.47 -4.16 -14.19
N HIS A 116 10.46 -3.07 -14.97
CA HIS A 116 9.95 -2.97 -16.34
C HIS A 116 11.02 -2.32 -17.24
N PRO A 117 11.05 -2.52 -18.57
CA PRO A 117 12.05 -1.89 -19.44
C PRO A 117 12.13 -0.36 -19.34
N GLN A 118 11.06 0.30 -18.89
CA GLN A 118 11.00 1.76 -18.66
C GLN A 118 11.27 2.16 -17.20
N GLY A 119 11.73 1.24 -16.35
CA GLY A 119 11.99 1.46 -14.93
C GLY A 119 11.17 0.53 -14.05
N LEU A 120 10.16 1.07 -13.37
CA LEU A 120 9.29 0.37 -12.43
C LEU A 120 7.85 0.44 -12.93
N LEU A 121 7.24 -0.70 -13.23
CA LEU A 121 5.80 -0.73 -13.51
C LEU A 121 5.04 -0.87 -12.21
N VAL A 122 4.13 0.06 -11.96
CA VAL A 122 3.15 0.01 -10.87
C VAL A 122 1.76 -0.20 -11.47
N SER A 123 0.98 -1.12 -10.92
CA SER A 123 -0.39 -1.43 -11.37
C SER A 123 -1.37 -1.37 -10.23
N TYR A 124 -2.55 -0.81 -10.48
CA TYR A 124 -3.58 -0.57 -9.47
C TYR A 124 -4.76 -1.51 -9.67
N TYR A 125 -5.38 -1.91 -8.57
CA TYR A 125 -6.49 -2.85 -8.59
C TYR A 125 -7.63 -2.41 -7.67
N VAL A 126 -8.86 -2.68 -8.11
CA VAL A 126 -10.07 -2.57 -7.30
C VAL A 126 -10.55 -3.97 -6.92
N ALA A 127 -11.05 -4.14 -5.70
CA ALA A 127 -11.69 -5.37 -5.29
C ALA A 127 -13.00 -5.54 -6.07
N ARG A 128 -13.17 -6.69 -6.72
CA ARG A 128 -14.38 -7.04 -7.50
C ARG A 128 -15.67 -6.82 -6.72
N GLY A 129 -15.66 -7.11 -5.42
CA GLY A 129 -16.81 -6.88 -4.54
C GLY A 129 -17.30 -5.43 -4.48
N ARG A 130 -16.43 -4.43 -4.64
CA ARG A 130 -16.88 -3.03 -4.73
C ARG A 130 -17.61 -2.74 -6.03
N LEU A 131 -17.14 -3.35 -7.13
CA LEU A 131 -17.82 -3.27 -8.42
C LEU A 131 -19.15 -4.04 -8.38
N GLU A 132 -19.19 -5.20 -7.71
CA GLU A 132 -20.43 -5.96 -7.50
C GLU A 132 -21.48 -5.14 -6.77
N ASP A 133 -21.09 -4.48 -5.66
CA ASP A 133 -21.99 -3.64 -4.87
C ASP A 133 -22.56 -2.48 -5.74
N GLN A 134 -21.70 -1.79 -6.51
CA GLN A 134 -22.12 -0.71 -7.43
C GLN A 134 -23.00 -1.19 -8.62
N LEU A 135 -22.73 -2.38 -9.16
CA LEU A 135 -23.49 -2.92 -10.29
C LEU A 135 -24.82 -3.54 -9.83
N ALA A 136 -24.88 -4.09 -8.62
CA ALA A 136 -26.11 -4.61 -8.04
C ALA A 136 -27.16 -3.50 -7.86
N GLU A 137 -26.74 -2.29 -7.48
CA GLU A 137 -27.60 -1.10 -7.45
C GLU A 137 -28.24 -0.78 -8.82
N ARG A 138 -27.60 -1.22 -9.91
CA ARG A 138 -28.07 -1.04 -11.29
C ARG A 138 -28.72 -2.30 -11.87
N GLY A 139 -28.96 -3.32 -11.06
CA GLY A 139 -29.58 -4.59 -11.47
C GLY A 139 -28.69 -5.51 -12.30
N ALA A 140 -27.38 -5.24 -12.37
CA ALA A 140 -26.41 -6.05 -13.11
C ALA A 140 -25.64 -7.02 -12.18
N ARG A 141 -25.10 -8.10 -12.74
CA ARG A 141 -24.26 -9.07 -12.02
C ARG A 141 -22.93 -9.27 -12.74
N ILE A 142 -21.86 -9.48 -11.98
CA ILE A 142 -20.53 -9.78 -12.50
C ILE A 142 -20.37 -11.29 -12.66
N ASP A 143 -19.91 -11.74 -13.83
CA ASP A 143 -19.42 -13.10 -14.00
C ASP A 143 -18.11 -13.30 -13.22
N THR A 144 -18.23 -13.99 -12.08
CA THR A 144 -17.13 -14.24 -11.15
C THR A 144 -16.04 -15.16 -11.71
N THR A 145 -16.32 -15.86 -12.81
CA THR A 145 -15.35 -16.74 -13.48
C THR A 145 -14.46 -15.98 -14.45
N ALA A 146 -15.03 -14.98 -15.14
CA ALA A 146 -14.34 -14.10 -16.06
C ALA A 146 -13.61 -12.94 -15.38
N VAL A 147 -14.10 -12.50 -14.21
CA VAL A 147 -13.57 -11.33 -13.50
C VAL A 147 -12.84 -11.76 -12.21
N PRO A 148 -11.53 -11.50 -12.10
CA PRO A 148 -10.75 -11.86 -10.90
C PRO A 148 -11.22 -11.10 -9.65
N PRO A 149 -10.93 -11.59 -8.42
CA PRO A 149 -11.23 -10.84 -7.20
C PRO A 149 -10.52 -9.49 -7.10
N LEU A 150 -9.34 -9.34 -7.72
CA LEU A 150 -8.67 -8.06 -7.95
C LEU A 150 -8.78 -7.69 -9.42
N VAL A 151 -9.50 -6.63 -9.75
CA VAL A 151 -9.71 -6.15 -11.12
C VAL A 151 -8.68 -5.06 -11.42
N PRO A 152 -7.84 -5.21 -12.46
CA PRO A 152 -6.94 -4.15 -12.89
C PRO A 152 -7.71 -2.87 -13.24
N ILE A 153 -7.17 -1.73 -12.81
CA ILE A 153 -7.70 -0.40 -13.14
C ILE A 153 -6.83 0.25 -14.21
N ALA A 154 -5.58 0.54 -13.85
CA ALA A 154 -4.58 1.19 -14.68
C ALA A 154 -3.16 0.80 -14.22
N GLY A 155 -2.15 1.19 -15.00
CA GLY A 155 -0.75 1.09 -14.64
C GLY A 155 0.03 2.36 -14.98
N GLN A 156 1.19 2.51 -14.36
CA GLN A 156 2.11 3.62 -14.56
C GLN A 156 3.56 3.12 -14.54
N SER A 157 4.37 3.54 -15.51
CA SER A 157 5.82 3.32 -15.51
C SER A 157 6.51 4.50 -14.82
N LEU A 158 7.34 4.21 -13.82
CA LEU A 158 8.11 5.19 -13.08
C LEU A 158 9.59 5.03 -13.38
N ALA A 159 10.30 6.15 -13.53
CA ALA A 159 11.75 6.14 -13.63
C ALA A 159 12.37 5.63 -12.31
N VAL A 160 13.37 4.76 -12.42
CA VAL A 160 14.13 4.26 -11.27
C VAL A 160 15.48 4.95 -11.28
N ASP A 161 15.59 6.00 -10.48
CA ASP A 161 16.81 6.77 -10.30
C ASP A 161 16.94 7.27 -8.85
N ASP A 162 18.10 7.83 -8.51
CA ASP A 162 18.40 8.30 -7.16
C ASP A 162 17.77 9.68 -6.84
N ASN A 163 17.01 10.27 -7.76
CA ASN A 163 16.48 11.62 -7.60
C ASN A 163 15.21 11.61 -6.73
N TRP A 164 15.21 12.47 -5.73
CA TRP A 164 13.99 12.80 -5.00
C TRP A 164 13.13 13.74 -5.82
N GLN A 165 11.85 13.42 -5.96
CA GLN A 165 10.86 14.16 -6.73
C GLN A 165 9.86 14.84 -5.81
N ASP A 166 9.41 16.04 -6.19
CA ASP A 166 8.28 16.68 -5.52
C ASP A 166 6.99 15.91 -5.87
N PRO A 167 6.13 15.55 -4.89
CA PRO A 167 4.85 14.90 -5.16
C PRO A 167 3.96 15.65 -6.16
N GLY A 168 4.10 16.98 -6.26
CA GLY A 168 3.43 17.82 -7.25
C GLY A 168 3.81 17.51 -8.69
N GLU A 169 4.99 16.96 -8.94
CA GLU A 169 5.47 16.56 -10.28
C GLU A 169 4.91 15.21 -10.73
N LEU A 170 4.32 14.43 -9.82
CA LEU A 170 3.65 13.18 -10.17
C LEU A 170 2.38 13.46 -11.00
N PRO A 171 2.02 12.56 -11.94
CA PRO A 171 0.79 12.69 -12.72
C PRO A 171 -0.44 12.83 -11.81
N ASP A 172 -1.27 13.86 -12.03
CA ASP A 172 -2.43 14.18 -11.18
C ASP A 172 -3.32 12.95 -10.92
N ARG A 173 -3.57 12.15 -11.97
CA ARG A 173 -4.35 10.90 -11.92
C ARG A 173 -3.82 9.92 -10.88
N ASP A 174 -2.50 9.77 -10.81
CA ASP A 174 -1.82 8.71 -10.06
C ASP A 174 -1.29 9.20 -8.71
N ARG A 175 -1.20 10.54 -8.51
CA ARG A 175 -0.52 11.18 -7.37
C ARG A 175 -0.91 10.58 -6.02
N THR A 176 -2.21 10.49 -5.72
CA THR A 176 -2.71 9.97 -4.44
C THR A 176 -2.26 8.53 -4.18
N VAL A 177 -2.32 7.68 -5.21
CA VAL A 177 -1.95 6.26 -5.09
C VAL A 177 -0.44 6.13 -4.93
N LEU A 178 0.33 6.90 -5.69
CA LEU A 178 1.78 6.89 -5.67
C LEU A 178 2.34 7.45 -4.35
N THR A 179 1.86 8.59 -3.86
CA THR A 179 2.29 9.13 -2.57
C THR A 179 1.93 8.18 -1.43
N THR A 180 0.77 7.53 -1.49
CA THR A 180 0.37 6.51 -0.51
C THR A 180 1.26 5.27 -0.57
N LEU A 181 1.62 4.81 -1.77
CA LEU A 181 2.55 3.69 -1.94
C LEU A 181 3.93 4.02 -1.37
N ALA A 182 4.48 5.21 -1.69
CA ALA A 182 5.76 5.67 -1.19
C ALA A 182 5.75 5.80 0.35
N ALA A 183 4.67 6.36 0.92
CA ALA A 183 4.49 6.44 2.36
C ALA A 183 4.41 5.05 3.01
N ALA A 184 3.63 4.13 2.44
CA ALA A 184 3.51 2.75 2.92
C ALA A 184 4.86 2.03 2.91
N TRP A 185 5.63 2.16 1.83
CA TRP A 185 6.98 1.58 1.74
C TRP A 185 7.93 2.16 2.79
N ALA A 186 7.98 3.49 2.91
CA ALA A 186 8.83 4.16 3.89
C ALA A 186 8.46 3.79 5.34
N LEU A 187 7.16 3.65 5.64
CA LEU A 187 6.67 3.17 6.93
C LEU A 187 7.06 1.70 7.15
N MET A 188 6.90 0.84 6.13
CA MET A 188 7.30 -0.57 6.20
C MET A 188 8.78 -0.75 6.54
N GLN A 189 9.65 0.20 6.20
CA GLN A 189 11.06 0.18 6.56
C GLN A 189 11.36 0.61 8.01
N GLN A 190 10.35 1.01 8.79
CA GLN A 190 10.51 1.52 10.15
C GLN A 190 9.95 0.52 11.19
N PRO A 191 10.80 -0.38 11.74
CA PRO A 191 10.36 -1.40 12.71
C PRO A 191 9.90 -0.81 14.06
N THR A 192 10.09 0.49 14.27
CA THR A 192 9.54 1.22 15.43
C THR A 192 8.05 1.51 15.28
N VAL A 193 7.57 1.64 14.04
CA VAL A 193 6.18 2.02 13.70
C VAL A 193 5.34 0.80 13.33
N ILE A 194 5.93 -0.17 12.62
CA ILE A 194 5.19 -1.30 12.04
C ILE A 194 5.71 -2.66 12.53
N ASP A 195 4.80 -3.62 12.65
CA ASP A 195 5.11 -5.05 12.78
C ASP A 195 4.86 -5.74 11.43
N ARG A 196 5.75 -6.70 11.09
CA ARG A 196 5.60 -7.59 9.93
C ARG A 196 5.40 -9.00 10.46
N VAL A 197 4.21 -9.55 10.25
CA VAL A 197 3.81 -10.84 10.81
C VAL A 197 3.53 -11.83 9.67
N PRO A 198 4.21 -12.98 9.63
CA PRO A 198 3.86 -14.04 8.69
C PRO A 198 2.42 -14.50 8.91
N VAL A 199 1.63 -14.58 7.85
CA VAL A 199 0.25 -15.06 7.90
C VAL A 199 0.23 -16.55 7.61
N GLU A 200 -0.47 -17.30 8.46
CA GLU A 200 -0.77 -18.68 8.14
C GLU A 200 -1.76 -18.77 6.96
N VAL A 201 -1.24 -19.11 5.78
CA VAL A 201 -2.05 -19.31 4.56
C VAL A 201 -2.96 -20.51 4.73
N GLU A 202 -4.20 -20.46 4.23
CA GLU A 202 -5.15 -21.56 4.41
C GLU A 202 -4.60 -22.93 3.96
N ARG A 203 -4.82 -23.97 4.78
CA ARG A 203 -4.36 -25.34 4.51
C ARG A 203 -4.70 -25.84 3.11
N LYS A 204 -5.90 -25.52 2.60
CA LYS A 204 -6.32 -25.93 1.25
C LYS A 204 -5.47 -25.30 0.15
N ILE A 205 -5.00 -24.07 0.36
CA ILE A 205 -4.13 -23.35 -0.58
C ILE A 205 -2.72 -23.93 -0.50
N ARG A 206 -2.15 -24.13 0.70
CA ARG A 206 -0.84 -24.81 0.87
C ARG A 206 -0.82 -26.19 0.21
N ALA A 207 -1.86 -27.00 0.45
CA ALA A 207 -2.00 -28.30 -0.20
C ALA A 207 -2.14 -28.23 -1.73
N ALA A 208 -2.71 -27.15 -2.27
CA ALA A 208 -2.75 -26.94 -3.72
C ALA A 208 -1.38 -26.58 -4.30
N TYR A 209 -0.59 -25.78 -3.58
CA TYR A 209 0.80 -25.45 -3.95
C TYR A 209 1.68 -26.70 -3.94
N GLY A 210 1.62 -27.52 -2.87
CA GLY A 210 2.36 -28.78 -2.80
C GLY A 210 2.00 -29.76 -3.92
N ARG A 211 0.71 -29.91 -4.26
CA ARG A 211 0.27 -30.73 -5.42
C ARG A 211 0.79 -30.20 -6.76
N ALA A 212 1.02 -28.90 -6.88
CA ALA A 212 1.58 -28.28 -8.06
C ALA A 212 3.12 -28.23 -8.06
N GLY A 213 3.78 -28.85 -7.07
CA GLY A 213 5.24 -28.83 -6.91
C GLY A 213 5.82 -27.46 -6.58
N ARG A 214 5.00 -26.53 -6.05
CA ARG A 214 5.42 -25.19 -5.63
C ARG A 214 5.80 -25.20 -4.15
N GLY A 215 6.73 -24.32 -3.76
CA GLY A 215 7.03 -24.05 -2.35
C GLY A 215 5.82 -23.50 -1.59
N ASP A 216 5.88 -23.49 -0.25
CA ASP A 216 4.78 -22.98 0.55
C ASP A 216 4.54 -21.48 0.26
N PRO A 217 3.27 -21.06 0.07
CA PRO A 217 2.96 -19.65 -0.15
C PRO A 217 3.16 -18.84 1.12
N GLU A 218 3.85 -17.70 0.99
CA GLU A 218 4.07 -16.76 2.07
C GLU A 218 3.25 -15.48 1.88
N VAL A 219 2.74 -14.95 2.99
CA VAL A 219 2.03 -13.67 3.05
C VAL A 219 2.50 -12.93 4.29
N THR A 220 2.84 -11.66 4.14
CA THR A 220 3.20 -10.77 5.25
C THR A 220 2.02 -9.87 5.60
N LEU A 221 1.50 -9.99 6.83
CA LEU A 221 0.62 -8.99 7.43
C LEU A 221 1.48 -7.80 7.86
N VAL A 222 1.13 -6.61 7.38
CA VAL A 222 1.75 -5.34 7.74
C VAL A 222 0.77 -4.60 8.64
N GLU A 223 1.13 -4.43 9.90
CA GLU A 223 0.27 -3.79 10.88
C GLU A 223 1.03 -2.75 11.71
N LEU A 224 0.29 -1.85 12.36
CA LEU A 224 0.89 -0.89 13.28
C LEU A 224 1.37 -1.62 14.52
N ARG A 225 2.60 -1.31 14.94
CA ARG A 225 3.17 -1.87 16.17
C ARG A 225 2.30 -1.49 17.36
N ARG A 226 2.11 -2.39 18.31
CA ARG A 226 1.20 -2.16 19.46
C ARG A 226 1.48 -0.84 20.20
N GLN A 227 2.74 -0.47 20.39
CA GLN A 227 3.11 0.81 21.01
C GLN A 227 2.68 2.03 20.19
N TYR A 228 2.61 1.92 18.86
CA TYR A 228 2.08 2.94 17.98
C TYR A 228 0.56 3.01 18.08
N ARG A 229 -0.15 1.87 18.10
CA ARG A 229 -1.60 1.83 18.36
C ARG A 229 -1.97 2.45 19.71
N LEU A 230 -1.10 2.29 20.72
CA LEU A 230 -1.27 2.82 22.07
C LEU A 230 -0.74 4.25 22.28
N SER A 231 -0.08 4.86 21.28
CA SER A 231 0.61 6.15 21.40
C SER A 231 -0.31 7.40 21.52
N GLY A 232 -1.45 7.22 22.18
CA GLY A 232 -1.95 8.20 23.15
C GLY A 232 -1.12 8.27 24.46
N GLN A 233 -0.16 7.36 24.69
CA GLN A 233 0.85 7.46 25.76
C GLN A 233 2.27 7.02 25.33
N PRO A 234 3.35 7.65 25.86
CA PRO A 234 4.68 7.62 25.26
C PRO A 234 5.61 6.50 25.79
N PRO A 235 6.67 6.13 25.03
CA PRO A 235 7.95 5.71 25.59
C PRO A 235 8.75 6.93 26.09
N LEU A 236 9.39 6.78 27.25
CA LEU A 236 10.21 7.81 27.90
C LEU A 236 11.57 7.96 27.19
N ASP A 237 11.93 9.18 26.80
CA ASP A 237 13.31 9.56 26.46
C ASP A 237 13.81 10.49 27.58
N PRO A 238 14.71 10.03 28.45
CA PRO A 238 15.34 10.89 29.43
C PRO A 238 16.49 11.64 28.75
N ASP A 239 16.49 12.95 28.92
CA ASP A 239 17.68 13.83 28.80
C ASP A 239 17.86 14.65 27.50
N GLN A 240 16.97 15.62 27.28
CA GLN A 240 17.30 16.83 26.51
C GLN A 240 17.24 18.09 27.39
N PRO A 241 18.36 18.83 27.55
CA PRO A 241 18.37 20.11 28.25
C PRO A 241 17.84 21.21 27.32
N GLY A 242 16.59 21.63 27.51
CA GLY A 242 16.03 22.79 26.81
C GLY A 242 14.53 22.99 27.02
N ARG A 243 14.16 24.13 27.62
CA ARG A 243 12.80 24.64 27.93
C ARG A 243 11.97 23.78 28.90
N HIS A 244 11.71 24.33 30.09
CA HIS A 244 10.71 23.82 31.03
C HIS A 244 9.31 24.15 30.52
N TYR A 245 8.63 23.15 29.97
CA TYR A 245 7.22 23.26 29.60
C TYR A 245 6.33 22.95 30.81
N LYS A 246 5.21 23.64 30.99
CA LYS A 246 4.28 23.39 32.13
C LYS A 246 3.20 22.35 31.85
N HIS A 247 3.06 21.94 30.60
CA HIS A 247 1.99 21.05 30.15
C HIS A 247 2.54 19.98 29.22
N ARG A 248 1.77 18.90 29.06
CA ARG A 248 1.99 17.86 28.04
C ARG A 248 1.13 18.16 26.82
N TRP A 249 1.61 17.86 25.62
CA TRP A 249 0.78 17.92 24.41
C TRP A 249 1.16 16.81 23.42
N ILE A 250 0.18 16.37 22.62
CA ILE A 250 0.39 15.37 21.57
C ILE A 250 0.97 16.06 20.34
N VAL A 251 2.17 15.64 19.94
CA VAL A 251 2.74 15.94 18.63
C VAL A 251 2.20 14.90 17.66
N ARG A 252 1.48 15.33 16.62
CA ARG A 252 1.01 14.43 15.56
C ARG A 252 2.20 13.86 14.78
N GLY A 253 1.99 12.67 14.21
CA GLY A 253 2.96 12.08 13.31
C GLY A 253 3.28 13.02 12.14
N HIS A 254 4.56 13.07 11.77
CA HIS A 254 5.07 13.98 10.74
C HIS A 254 6.33 13.42 10.09
N TRP A 255 6.61 13.89 8.87
CA TRP A 255 7.87 13.57 8.21
C TRP A 255 9.02 14.42 8.77
N ARG A 256 10.17 13.77 8.92
CA ARG A 256 11.45 14.43 9.20
C ARG A 256 12.43 14.10 8.08
N ASP A 257 13.16 15.11 7.64
CA ASP A 257 14.32 14.89 6.77
C ASP A 257 15.49 14.31 7.59
N GLN A 258 15.74 13.01 7.44
CA GLN A 258 16.71 12.24 8.22
C GLN A 258 18.00 12.02 7.44
N ALA A 259 19.12 12.46 8.02
CA ALA A 259 20.45 12.23 7.46
C ALA A 259 20.82 10.73 7.47
N TYR A 260 21.38 10.22 6.38
CA TYR A 260 21.84 8.83 6.24
C TYR A 260 23.01 8.71 5.26
N GLY A 261 23.52 7.48 5.06
CA GLY A 261 24.62 7.18 4.14
C GLY A 261 26.01 7.53 4.70
N PRO A 262 27.07 7.33 3.90
CA PRO A 262 28.45 7.65 4.29
C PRO A 262 28.56 9.10 4.76
N GLN A 263 29.12 9.30 5.95
CA GLN A 263 29.26 10.62 6.57
C GLN A 263 27.95 11.42 6.72
N ARG A 264 26.77 10.76 6.67
CA ARG A 264 25.45 11.42 6.75
C ARG A 264 25.20 12.45 5.63
N SER A 265 25.80 12.24 4.46
CA SER A 265 25.70 13.15 3.32
C SER A 265 24.34 13.10 2.61
N LEU A 266 23.57 12.03 2.80
CA LEU A 266 22.29 11.81 2.12
C LEU A 266 21.11 12.14 3.04
N ARG A 267 19.95 12.40 2.42
CA ARG A 267 18.70 12.83 3.06
C ARG A 267 17.54 11.97 2.61
N ARG A 268 16.71 11.52 3.56
CA ARG A 268 15.51 10.71 3.28
C ARG A 268 14.35 11.12 4.20
N PRO A 269 13.11 11.17 3.70
CA PRO A 269 11.93 11.27 4.54
C PRO A 269 11.86 10.07 5.51
N THR A 270 11.71 10.35 6.80
CA THR A 270 11.46 9.34 7.84
C THR A 270 10.24 9.76 8.63
N TRP A 271 9.32 8.84 8.88
CA TRP A 271 8.10 9.13 9.63
C TRP A 271 8.40 9.17 11.13
N ILE A 272 8.08 10.27 11.78
CA ILE A 272 8.12 10.38 13.23
C ILE A 272 6.72 10.09 13.74
N ALA A 273 6.59 9.03 14.54
CA ALA A 273 5.33 8.65 15.15
C ALA A 273 4.76 9.77 16.04
N SER A 274 3.42 9.78 16.17
CA SER A 274 2.76 10.63 17.14
C SER A 274 3.33 10.34 18.54
N HIS A 275 3.67 11.38 19.29
CA HIS A 275 4.25 11.24 20.63
C HIS A 275 3.89 12.43 21.51
N VAL A 276 3.90 12.22 22.82
CA VAL A 276 3.66 13.29 23.80
C VAL A 276 4.97 13.99 24.12
N LYS A 277 4.98 15.33 24.09
CA LYS A 277 6.06 16.15 24.64
C LYS A 277 5.62 16.84 25.94
N GLY A 278 6.58 17.16 26.80
CA GLY A 278 6.36 17.84 28.08
C GLY A 278 6.85 17.02 29.28
N PRO A 279 7.04 17.65 30.45
CA PRO A 279 7.54 16.96 31.63
C PRO A 279 6.59 15.88 32.16
N GLU A 280 7.19 14.88 32.79
CA GLU A 280 6.46 13.79 33.44
C GLU A 280 5.55 14.34 34.55
N GLY A 281 4.30 13.86 34.61
CA GLY A 281 3.31 14.27 35.60
C GLY A 281 2.60 15.61 35.35
N ALA A 282 2.94 16.37 34.30
CA ALA A 282 2.25 17.62 33.97
C ALA A 282 0.89 17.39 33.27
N ASP A 283 -0.04 18.32 33.47
CA ASP A 283 -1.39 18.28 32.87
C ASP A 283 -1.32 18.27 31.34
N SER A 284 -2.19 17.47 30.71
CA SER A 284 -2.28 17.37 29.25
C SER A 284 -3.12 18.52 28.68
N LEU A 285 -2.55 19.30 27.76
CA LEU A 285 -3.31 20.16 26.87
C LEU A 285 -4.07 19.26 25.90
N GLU A 286 -5.34 19.00 26.20
CA GLU A 286 -6.26 18.39 25.24
C GLU A 286 -6.55 19.40 24.13
N THR A 287 -5.69 19.44 23.11
CA THR A 287 -6.11 19.96 21.81
C THR A 287 -7.01 18.90 21.18
N ALA A 288 -8.27 18.89 21.59
CA ALA A 288 -9.31 18.09 20.99
C ALA A 288 -9.50 18.52 19.53
N THR A 289 -8.81 17.85 18.62
CA THR A 289 -9.33 17.71 17.26
C THR A 289 -9.81 16.28 17.13
N VAL A 290 -11.06 16.07 17.53
CA VAL A 290 -11.79 14.84 17.26
C VAL A 290 -12.07 14.82 15.75
N ASN A 291 -11.19 14.18 14.96
CA ASN A 291 -11.59 13.76 13.63
C ASN A 291 -12.57 12.60 13.82
N VAL A 292 -13.86 12.89 13.61
CA VAL A 292 -14.93 11.89 13.61
C VAL A 292 -14.65 10.90 12.49
N TRP A 293 -14.16 9.71 12.84
CA TRP A 293 -14.07 8.56 11.95
C TRP A 293 -15.50 8.09 11.67
N ARG A 294 -16.05 8.44 10.52
CA ARG A 294 -17.34 7.87 10.08
C ARG A 294 -17.08 6.47 9.51
N ARG A 295 -17.79 5.50 10.10
CA ARG A 295 -17.87 4.10 9.69
C ARG A 295 -18.52 3.95 8.32
#